data_AF-U5DNF2-F1
#
_entry.id   AF-U5DNF2-F1
#
_cell.length_a   1.000
_cell.length_b   1.000
_cell.length_c   1.000
_cell.angle_alpha   90.00
_cell.angle_beta   90.00
_cell.angle_gamma   90.00
#
_symmetry.space_group_name_H-M   'P 1'
#
loop_
_entity.id
_entity.type
_entity.pdbx_description
1 polymer ?
#
loop_
_entity_poly.entity_id
_entity_poly.type
_entity_poly.pdbx_seq_one_letter_code
_entity_poly.pdbx_strand_id
1 'polypeptide(L)'
;MGQSIRALVNTVAKKEPIDSLHLEGNRKTNILAGWVCPILDSQGAENNHVKVNLGFNAGIWYFYKPHIQLYGSMHASGTLAEKVVACCEERDFPLDREPGEINIIGIEGMHPNGEFNLDQNDKWNDTVAILTFREGKPHFNLLCKATTEPGYHYTHNTEIHEGVARLDTGYHHNLWQVGQHRGYEALAQKGNLARLVRDANRDYLRNDTTSYERLRGINLHTTKPGLASPDTIGKWSAGCVVIYSPKEFLQFMELVKGSSQFRRYSDFAFSFILIWSRWLEQTPRPIEPVPTVSDDYDVDIDVLARTIWGEARGEKRLGKTAVAWVVRNRASRSPSYGWPPTIRQVCQQPWQFSCWNENDPNRDKLLTVNVSNSEFRESQEIAKKVLNGEIPDPTNGADHFFANYISTPDWARGQSIVAEIGVHLFYRLV
;
A
#
# COMPACT_ATOMS: atom_id res chain seq x y z
N MET A 1 -7.16 -20.66 17.71
CA MET A 1 -7.05 -21.14 16.31
C MET A 1 -7.89 -20.21 15.46
N GLY A 2 -7.29 -19.43 14.56
CA GLY A 2 -8.02 -18.50 13.70
C GLY A 2 -8.77 -19.26 12.61
N GLN A 3 -10.03 -18.91 12.35
CA GLN A 3 -10.75 -19.31 11.15
C GLN A 3 -10.74 -18.13 10.18
N SER A 4 -10.80 -18.41 8.88
CA SER A 4 -10.93 -17.41 7.82
C SER A 4 -12.08 -17.78 6.89
N ILE A 5 -12.69 -16.77 6.28
CA ILE A 5 -13.69 -16.89 5.22
C ILE A 5 -13.07 -16.53 3.88
N ARG A 6 -13.36 -17.30 2.84
CA ARG A 6 -13.01 -16.99 1.45
C ARG A 6 -14.24 -16.93 0.56
N ALA A 7 -14.29 -15.96 -0.34
CA ALA A 7 -15.24 -15.93 -1.44
C ALA A 7 -14.78 -16.84 -2.58
N LEU A 8 -15.61 -17.80 -2.97
CA LEU A 8 -15.36 -18.73 -4.08
C LEU A 8 -15.75 -18.11 -5.43
N VAL A 9 -16.71 -17.19 -5.41
CA VAL A 9 -17.23 -16.45 -6.56
C VAL A 9 -17.46 -14.99 -6.15
N ASN A 10 -17.69 -14.10 -7.12
CA ASN A 10 -18.16 -12.76 -6.83
C ASN A 10 -19.48 -12.86 -6.04
N THR A 11 -19.51 -12.24 -4.87
CA THR A 11 -20.61 -12.38 -3.90
C THR A 11 -20.87 -11.07 -3.19
N VAL A 12 -21.90 -11.04 -2.36
CA VAL A 12 -22.29 -9.85 -1.60
C VAL A 12 -22.27 -10.19 -0.11
N ALA A 13 -21.49 -9.45 0.67
CA ALA A 13 -21.57 -9.46 2.12
C ALA A 13 -22.72 -8.54 2.54
N LYS A 14 -23.58 -9.00 3.46
CA LYS A 14 -24.82 -8.30 3.83
C LYS A 14 -24.96 -8.08 5.33
N LYS A 15 -25.64 -7.01 5.75
CA LYS A 15 -25.97 -6.79 7.17
C LYS A 15 -27.17 -7.63 7.66
N GLU A 16 -27.93 -8.22 6.74
CA GLU A 16 -29.08 -9.09 7.03
C GLU A 16 -29.12 -10.31 6.09
N PRO A 17 -29.72 -11.44 6.51
CA PRO A 17 -29.81 -12.67 5.72
C PRO A 17 -30.93 -12.66 4.67
N ILE A 18 -31.13 -11.53 3.97
CA ILE A 18 -32.16 -11.35 2.92
C ILE A 18 -31.53 -11.13 1.54
N ASP A 19 -32.31 -11.20 0.46
CA ASP A 19 -31.78 -10.97 -0.89
C ASP A 19 -31.08 -9.60 -0.99
N SER A 20 -29.90 -9.58 -1.61
CA SER A 20 -29.11 -8.36 -1.81
C SER A 20 -29.85 -7.28 -2.61
N LEU A 21 -30.80 -7.65 -3.48
CA LEU A 21 -31.61 -6.70 -4.25
C LEU A 21 -32.54 -5.88 -3.35
N HIS A 22 -32.91 -6.40 -2.18
CA HIS A 22 -33.79 -5.74 -1.21
C HIS A 22 -33.03 -4.94 -0.14
N LEU A 23 -31.69 -4.92 -0.20
CA LEU A 23 -30.85 -4.17 0.73
C LEU A 23 -30.37 -2.86 0.11
N GLU A 24 -30.45 -1.80 0.91
CA GLU A 24 -29.84 -0.50 0.60
C GLU A 24 -28.32 -0.62 0.44
N GLY A 25 -27.72 0.25 -0.38
CA GLY A 25 -26.32 0.18 -0.76
C GLY A 25 -25.34 0.24 0.42
N ASN A 26 -25.68 0.94 1.49
CA ASN A 26 -24.89 1.03 2.73
C ASN A 26 -25.00 -0.23 3.62
N ARG A 27 -25.89 -1.18 3.31
CA ARG A 27 -26.11 -2.42 4.08
C ARG A 27 -25.55 -3.66 3.41
N LYS A 28 -24.87 -3.49 2.27
CA LYS A 28 -24.27 -4.57 1.50
C LYS A 28 -22.95 -4.11 0.87
N THR A 29 -22.02 -5.03 0.65
CA THR A 29 -20.80 -4.73 -0.10
C THR A 29 -20.44 -5.87 -1.03
N ASN A 30 -19.93 -5.52 -2.22
CA ASN A 30 -19.51 -6.50 -3.21
C ASN A 30 -18.14 -7.05 -2.84
N ILE A 31 -18.03 -8.38 -2.91
CA ILE A 31 -16.84 -9.13 -2.56
C ILE A 31 -16.43 -9.92 -3.79
N LEU A 32 -15.21 -9.72 -4.27
CA LEU A 32 -14.69 -10.43 -5.43
C LEU A 32 -14.31 -11.88 -5.09
N ALA A 33 -14.41 -12.76 -6.08
CA ALA A 33 -13.88 -14.12 -5.97
C ALA A 33 -12.41 -14.11 -5.53
N GLY A 34 -12.04 -15.01 -4.63
CA GLY A 34 -10.70 -15.07 -4.05
C GLY A 34 -10.47 -14.17 -2.84
N TRP A 35 -11.40 -13.27 -2.51
CA TRP A 35 -11.31 -12.45 -1.29
C TRP A 35 -11.27 -13.34 -0.04
N VAL A 36 -10.37 -13.02 0.90
CA VAL A 36 -10.25 -13.72 2.18
C VAL A 36 -10.20 -12.75 3.36
N CYS A 37 -10.83 -13.12 4.47
CA CYS A 37 -10.77 -12.38 5.73
C CYS A 37 -10.80 -13.31 6.95
N PRO A 38 -10.06 -13.03 8.03
CA PRO A 38 -10.25 -13.66 9.33
C PRO A 38 -11.64 -13.49 9.88
N ILE A 39 -12.10 -14.52 10.57
CA ILE A 39 -13.38 -14.52 11.28
C ILE A 39 -13.12 -14.73 12.77
N LEU A 40 -13.78 -13.91 13.59
CA LEU A 40 -13.77 -14.01 15.05
C LEU A 40 -14.63 -15.19 15.49
N ASP A 41 -15.78 -15.32 14.84
CA ASP A 41 -16.71 -16.42 14.99
C ASP A 41 -17.57 -16.55 13.73
N SER A 42 -18.23 -17.69 13.62
CA SER A 42 -19.34 -17.87 12.70
C SER A 42 -20.48 -18.56 13.44
N GLN A 43 -21.72 -18.18 13.09
CA GLN A 43 -22.93 -18.80 13.60
C GLN A 43 -23.64 -19.54 12.46
N GLY A 44 -24.50 -20.52 12.83
CA GLY A 44 -25.21 -21.40 11.91
C GLY A 44 -25.95 -20.69 10.78
N ALA A 45 -26.30 -21.45 9.74
CA ALA A 45 -26.91 -20.86 8.56
C ALA A 45 -28.37 -20.46 8.79
N GLU A 46 -28.71 -19.22 8.49
CA GLU A 46 -30.08 -18.68 8.46
C GLU A 46 -30.42 -18.32 7.02
N ASN A 47 -31.50 -18.86 6.45
CA ASN A 47 -31.88 -18.66 5.04
C ASN A 47 -30.72 -18.92 4.05
N ASN A 48 -29.93 -19.98 4.24
CA ASN A 48 -28.71 -20.29 3.46
C ASN A 48 -27.58 -19.24 3.57
N HIS A 49 -27.64 -18.33 4.53
CA HIS A 49 -26.58 -17.37 4.82
C HIS A 49 -25.85 -17.74 6.10
N VAL A 50 -24.53 -17.73 6.06
CA VAL A 50 -23.69 -17.87 7.26
C VAL A 50 -23.49 -16.48 7.85
N LYS A 51 -23.78 -16.34 9.14
CA LYS A 51 -23.44 -15.14 9.91
C LYS A 51 -21.99 -15.26 10.35
N VAL A 52 -21.19 -14.28 9.97
CA VAL A 52 -19.75 -14.23 10.19
C VAL A 52 -19.42 -12.94 10.88
N ASN A 53 -18.71 -13.04 12.00
CA ASN A 53 -18.12 -11.90 12.65
C ASN A 53 -16.70 -11.72 12.06
N LEU A 54 -16.55 -10.79 11.13
CA LEU A 54 -15.26 -10.52 10.49
C LEU A 54 -14.33 -9.83 11.48
N GLY A 55 -13.04 -10.19 11.45
CA GLY A 55 -11.99 -9.50 12.20
C GLY A 55 -11.73 -8.07 11.69
N PHE A 56 -10.79 -7.37 12.34
CA PHE A 56 -10.30 -6.04 11.92
C PHE A 56 -11.40 -4.98 11.81
N ASN A 57 -12.23 -4.86 12.84
CA ASN A 57 -13.37 -3.92 12.90
C ASN A 57 -14.36 -3.98 11.71
N ALA A 58 -14.31 -5.02 10.88
CA ALA A 58 -15.26 -5.21 9.78
C ALA A 58 -16.65 -5.61 10.30
N GLY A 59 -16.74 -6.17 11.51
CA GLY A 59 -17.99 -6.45 12.22
C GLY A 59 -18.78 -7.62 11.63
N ILE A 60 -20.06 -7.70 11.98
CA ILE A 60 -20.93 -8.83 11.59
C ILE A 60 -21.48 -8.67 10.18
N TRP A 61 -21.40 -9.74 9.40
CA TRP A 61 -21.92 -9.86 8.04
C TRP A 61 -22.55 -11.23 7.78
N TYR A 62 -23.43 -11.29 6.79
CA TYR A 62 -24.07 -12.48 6.27
C TYR A 62 -23.56 -12.76 4.86
N PHE A 63 -23.11 -13.99 4.63
CA PHE A 63 -22.62 -14.47 3.34
C PHE A 63 -23.45 -15.64 2.83
N TYR A 64 -23.77 -15.66 1.54
CA TYR A 64 -24.48 -16.80 0.96
C TYR A 64 -23.56 -18.02 0.98
N LYS A 65 -23.97 -19.07 1.69
CA LYS A 65 -23.11 -20.22 2.03
C LYS A 65 -22.45 -20.88 0.81
N PRO A 66 -23.13 -21.09 -0.33
CA PRO A 66 -22.50 -21.66 -1.53
C PRO A 66 -21.39 -20.80 -2.15
N HIS A 67 -21.36 -19.50 -1.86
CA HIS A 67 -20.36 -18.58 -2.42
C HIS A 67 -19.10 -18.49 -1.56
N ILE A 68 -19.05 -19.16 -0.41
CA ILE A 68 -17.96 -18.99 0.54
C ILE A 68 -17.43 -20.32 1.06
N GLN A 69 -16.19 -20.29 1.54
CA GLN A 69 -15.56 -21.39 2.26
C GLN A 69 -14.99 -20.88 3.58
N LEU A 70 -15.27 -21.59 4.67
CA LEU A 70 -14.60 -21.38 5.96
C LEU A 70 -13.46 -22.39 6.09
N TYR A 71 -12.27 -21.94 6.48
CA TYR A 71 -11.13 -22.83 6.76
C TYR A 71 -10.28 -22.29 7.91
N GLY A 72 -9.55 -23.19 8.58
CA GLY A 72 -8.59 -22.82 9.61
C GLY A 72 -7.36 -22.16 9.00
N SER A 73 -6.86 -21.09 9.61
CA SER A 73 -5.64 -20.41 9.15
C SER A 73 -4.47 -21.38 9.15
N MET A 74 -3.88 -21.67 7.99
CA MET A 74 -2.56 -22.29 7.93
C MET A 74 -1.53 -21.20 8.24
N HIS A 75 -0.87 -21.28 9.39
CA HIS A 75 0.27 -20.42 9.66
C HIS A 75 1.38 -20.76 8.66
N ALA A 76 1.74 -19.80 7.81
CA ALA A 76 2.97 -19.87 7.04
C ALA A 76 4.14 -20.20 7.99
N SER A 77 4.96 -21.18 7.62
CA SER A 77 6.21 -21.48 8.29
C SER A 77 7.15 -20.28 8.17
N GLY A 78 7.77 -19.86 9.27
CA GLY A 78 8.72 -18.74 9.31
C GLY A 78 8.49 -17.79 10.48
N THR A 79 9.55 -17.05 10.83
CA THR A 79 9.54 -15.96 11.81
C THR A 79 8.67 -14.79 11.34
N LEU A 80 8.24 -13.92 12.26
CA LEU A 80 7.50 -12.71 11.92
C LEU A 80 8.28 -11.80 10.96
N ALA A 81 9.60 -11.69 11.14
CA ALA A 81 10.45 -10.89 10.27
C ALA A 81 10.46 -11.41 8.83
N GLU A 82 10.54 -12.73 8.64
CA GLU A 82 10.44 -13.36 7.32
C GLU A 82 9.07 -13.11 6.67
N LYS A 83 7.97 -13.19 7.45
CA LYS A 83 6.63 -12.89 6.95
C LYS A 83 6.48 -11.44 6.50
N VAL A 84 7.04 -10.51 7.27
CA VAL A 84 7.03 -9.08 6.94
C VAL A 84 7.87 -8.80 5.70
N VAL A 85 9.06 -9.40 5.59
CA VAL A 85 9.88 -9.29 4.38
C VAL A 85 9.16 -9.84 3.16
N ALA A 86 8.58 -11.05 3.26
CA ALA A 86 7.81 -11.64 2.17
C ALA A 86 6.61 -10.77 1.77
N CYS A 87 5.91 -10.19 2.75
CA CYS A 87 4.81 -9.25 2.50
C CYS A 87 5.28 -7.98 1.78
N CYS A 88 6.44 -7.44 2.15
CA CYS A 88 7.05 -6.29 1.50
C CYS A 88 7.51 -6.62 0.08
N GLU A 89 8.17 -7.76 -0.13
CA GLU A 89 8.62 -8.24 -1.44
C GLU A 89 7.45 -8.51 -2.38
N GLU A 90 6.38 -9.16 -1.90
CA GLU A 90 5.15 -9.37 -2.68
C GLU A 90 4.48 -8.05 -3.11
N ARG A 91 4.74 -6.97 -2.37
CA ARG A 91 4.16 -5.64 -2.63
C ARG A 91 5.14 -4.64 -3.22
N ASP A 92 6.33 -5.10 -3.60
CA ASP A 92 7.45 -4.28 -4.09
C ASP A 92 7.80 -3.10 -3.17
N PHE A 93 7.63 -3.25 -1.85
CA PHE A 93 8.07 -2.26 -0.87
C PHE A 93 9.59 -2.37 -0.70
N PRO A 94 10.36 -1.32 -1.04
CA PRO A 94 11.81 -1.37 -0.95
C PRO A 94 12.27 -1.61 0.50
N LEU A 95 13.22 -2.53 0.66
CA LEU A 95 13.87 -2.81 1.94
C LEU A 95 15.38 -2.59 1.79
N ASP A 96 15.93 -1.78 2.69
CA ASP A 96 17.37 -1.60 2.87
C ASP A 96 17.95 -2.87 3.52
N ARG A 97 19.03 -3.40 2.94
CA ARG A 97 19.58 -4.74 3.30
C ARG A 97 21.05 -4.72 3.66
N GLU A 98 21.75 -3.60 3.46
CA GLU A 98 23.17 -3.55 3.73
C GLU A 98 23.43 -3.60 5.24
N PRO A 99 24.58 -4.14 5.67
CA PRO A 99 24.92 -4.21 7.08
C PRO A 99 24.82 -2.86 7.79
N GLY A 100 24.03 -2.82 8.86
CA GLY A 100 23.79 -1.62 9.66
C GLY A 100 22.69 -0.69 9.13
N GLU A 101 22.08 -1.00 7.98
CA GLU A 101 20.88 -0.31 7.53
C GLU A 101 19.65 -0.78 8.31
N ILE A 102 18.69 0.13 8.49
CA ILE A 102 17.42 -0.14 9.18
C ILE A 102 16.23 0.13 8.28
N ASN A 103 15.13 -0.57 8.55
CA ASN A 103 13.82 -0.33 7.96
C ASN A 103 12.81 -0.08 9.08
N ILE A 104 12.02 0.98 8.97
CA ILE A 104 10.98 1.32 9.94
C ILE A 104 9.65 0.74 9.45
N ILE A 105 9.11 -0.20 10.22
CA ILE A 105 7.88 -0.93 9.85
C ILE A 105 6.78 -0.61 10.86
N GLY A 106 5.61 -0.21 10.39
CA GLY A 106 4.36 -0.19 11.14
C GLY A 106 3.51 -1.39 10.75
N ILE A 107 2.95 -2.07 11.73
CA ILE A 107 2.04 -3.21 11.53
C ILE A 107 0.77 -2.90 12.30
N GLU A 108 -0.25 -2.52 11.56
CA GLU A 108 -1.58 -2.18 12.08
C GLU A 108 -2.35 -3.46 12.45
N GLY A 109 -2.97 -3.48 13.63
CA GLY A 109 -3.74 -4.62 14.12
C GLY A 109 -2.88 -5.81 14.56
N MET A 110 -1.69 -5.57 15.12
CA MET A 110 -0.80 -6.62 15.66
C MET A 110 -0.09 -6.17 16.93
N HIS A 111 0.00 -7.08 17.91
CA HIS A 111 0.77 -6.87 19.13
C HIS A 111 2.28 -7.12 18.91
N PRO A 112 3.17 -6.52 19.74
CA PRO A 112 4.62 -6.70 19.60
C PRO A 112 5.12 -8.14 19.74
N ASN A 113 4.32 -9.03 20.35
CA ASN A 113 4.62 -10.47 20.42
C ASN A 113 4.30 -11.22 19.10
N GLY A 114 3.78 -10.53 18.09
CA GLY A 114 3.39 -11.09 16.79
C GLY A 114 1.98 -11.65 16.73
N GLU A 115 1.18 -11.51 17.79
CA GLU A 115 -0.23 -11.92 17.79
C GLU A 115 -1.10 -10.87 17.11
N PHE A 116 -1.98 -11.33 16.21
CA PHE A 116 -3.02 -10.50 15.60
C PHE A 116 -4.01 -10.01 16.66
N ASN A 117 -4.58 -8.82 16.45
CA ASN A 117 -5.68 -8.33 17.25
C ASN A 117 -6.79 -7.73 16.39
N LEU A 118 -7.86 -7.28 17.05
CA LEU A 118 -9.11 -6.85 16.40
C LEU A 118 -9.02 -5.50 15.68
N ASP A 119 -7.88 -4.84 15.76
CA ASP A 119 -7.71 -3.48 15.28
C ASP A 119 -8.74 -2.49 15.85
N GLN A 120 -8.87 -2.49 17.19
CA GLN A 120 -9.88 -1.68 17.87
C GLN A 120 -9.52 -0.20 17.81
N ASN A 121 -10.44 0.59 17.27
CA ASN A 121 -10.38 2.05 17.28
C ASN A 121 -9.97 2.62 18.65
N ASP A 122 -9.12 3.64 18.63
CA ASP A 122 -8.64 4.35 19.82
C ASP A 122 -7.89 3.45 20.82
N LYS A 123 -7.17 2.42 20.36
CA LYS A 123 -6.35 1.55 21.22
C LYS A 123 -4.87 1.56 20.84
N TRP A 124 -4.05 1.05 21.76
CA TRP A 124 -2.61 0.85 21.56
C TRP A 124 -2.36 -0.59 21.12
N ASN A 125 -2.75 -0.89 19.89
CA ASN A 125 -2.89 -2.25 19.38
C ASN A 125 -2.13 -2.45 18.05
N ASP A 126 -1.23 -1.52 17.73
CA ASP A 126 -0.32 -1.66 16.61
C ASP A 126 1.10 -1.94 17.10
N THR A 127 1.93 -2.33 16.14
CA THR A 127 3.36 -2.52 16.35
C THR A 127 4.15 -1.59 15.46
N VAL A 128 5.13 -0.89 16.04
CA VAL A 128 6.17 -0.19 15.29
C VAL A 128 7.49 -0.89 15.56
N ALA A 129 8.25 -1.18 14.50
CA ALA A 129 9.40 -2.05 14.56
C ALA A 129 10.58 -1.53 13.77
N ILE A 130 11.78 -1.94 14.19
CA ILE A 130 13.03 -1.77 13.44
C ILE A 130 13.46 -3.12 12.89
N LEU A 131 13.35 -3.28 11.57
CA LEU A 131 13.77 -4.46 10.83
C LEU A 131 15.15 -4.22 10.23
N THR A 132 16.07 -5.18 10.42
CA THR A 132 17.40 -5.15 9.77
C THR A 132 17.77 -6.54 9.25
N PHE A 133 18.88 -6.64 8.52
CA PHE A 133 19.37 -7.91 7.96
C PHE A 133 20.74 -8.26 8.56
N ARG A 134 20.90 -9.46 9.14
CA ARG A 134 22.24 -10.02 9.51
C ARG A 134 22.50 -11.23 8.65
N GLU A 135 23.63 -11.25 7.96
CA GLU A 135 24.02 -12.36 7.10
C GLU A 135 22.90 -12.72 6.08
N GLY A 136 22.23 -11.69 5.55
CA GLY A 136 21.11 -11.84 4.61
C GLY A 136 19.78 -12.27 5.22
N LYS A 137 19.71 -12.56 6.54
CA LYS A 137 18.48 -12.98 7.22
C LYS A 137 17.80 -11.82 7.94
N PRO A 138 16.48 -11.66 7.78
CA PRO A 138 15.74 -10.58 8.42
C PRO A 138 15.51 -10.85 9.91
N HIS A 139 15.56 -9.78 10.70
CA HIS A 139 15.28 -9.84 12.14
C HIS A 139 14.78 -8.48 12.63
N PHE A 140 13.91 -8.51 13.64
CA PHE A 140 13.52 -7.30 14.35
C PHE A 140 14.50 -7.02 15.49
N ASN A 141 15.13 -5.85 15.46
CA ASN A 141 15.93 -5.35 16.59
C ASN A 141 15.05 -4.83 17.72
N LEU A 142 13.86 -4.33 17.37
CA LEU A 142 12.91 -3.76 18.32
C LEU A 142 11.49 -3.88 17.77
N LEU A 143 10.55 -4.22 18.66
CA LEU A 143 9.10 -4.26 18.41
C LEU A 143 8.45 -3.49 19.56
N CYS A 144 7.79 -2.38 19.26
CA CYS A 144 7.20 -1.49 20.25
C CYS A 144 5.67 -1.52 20.18
N LYS A 145 5.02 -1.49 21.35
CA LYS A 145 3.58 -1.23 21.42
C LYS A 145 3.32 0.20 20.95
N ALA A 146 2.44 0.35 19.98
CA ALA A 146 2.23 1.63 19.30
C ALA A 146 0.78 1.82 18.84
N THR A 147 0.53 2.96 18.22
CA THR A 147 -0.58 3.20 17.31
C THR A 147 -0.07 3.85 16.03
N THR A 148 -0.67 3.49 14.92
CA THR A 148 -0.53 4.10 13.59
C THR A 148 -1.77 4.89 13.20
N GLU A 149 -2.72 5.01 14.14
CA GLU A 149 -4.04 5.58 13.99
C GLU A 149 -4.22 6.84 14.86
N PRO A 150 -5.18 7.72 14.51
CA PRO A 150 -5.60 8.81 15.37
C PRO A 150 -6.42 8.34 16.57
N GLY A 151 -6.33 9.09 17.66
CA GLY A 151 -7.14 8.85 18.85
C GLY A 151 -8.55 9.45 18.75
N TYR A 152 -9.45 8.94 19.59
CA TYR A 152 -10.87 9.29 19.64
C TYR A 152 -11.10 10.82 19.63
N HIS A 153 -10.28 11.55 20.40
CA HIS A 153 -10.41 13.01 20.53
C HIS A 153 -10.30 13.73 19.19
N TYR A 154 -9.42 13.28 18.30
CA TYR A 154 -9.21 13.93 17.00
C TYR A 154 -10.17 13.41 15.94
N THR A 155 -10.47 12.11 15.94
CA THR A 155 -11.46 11.54 15.02
C THR A 155 -12.83 12.18 15.19
N HIS A 156 -13.22 12.51 16.42
CA HIS A 156 -14.51 13.13 16.72
C HIS A 156 -14.47 14.65 16.82
N ASN A 157 -13.33 15.29 16.51
CA ASN A 157 -13.24 16.74 16.54
C ASN A 157 -13.92 17.35 15.29
N THR A 158 -15.05 18.03 15.51
CA THR A 158 -15.82 18.69 14.44
C THR A 158 -15.13 19.90 13.82
N GLU A 159 -14.09 20.44 14.46
CA GLU A 159 -13.28 21.54 13.93
C GLU A 159 -12.30 21.08 12.83
N ILE A 160 -12.04 19.77 12.71
CA ILE A 160 -11.23 19.20 11.63
C ILE A 160 -12.17 18.86 10.47
N HIS A 161 -12.52 19.88 9.70
CA HIS A 161 -13.55 19.77 8.66
C HIS A 161 -13.19 18.78 7.56
N GLU A 162 -11.91 18.66 7.22
CA GLU A 162 -11.45 17.68 6.24
C GLU A 162 -11.42 16.24 6.76
N GLY A 163 -11.61 16.02 8.07
CA GLY A 163 -11.41 14.72 8.70
C GLY A 163 -9.99 14.55 9.27
N VAL A 164 -9.88 13.72 10.31
CA VAL A 164 -8.58 13.47 10.94
C VAL A 164 -7.65 12.76 9.96
N ALA A 165 -6.38 13.13 9.97
CA ALA A 165 -5.37 12.48 9.14
C ALA A 165 -5.14 11.04 9.60
N ARG A 166 -5.11 10.10 8.65
CA ARG A 166 -4.63 8.73 8.82
C ARG A 166 -3.52 8.50 7.82
N LEU A 167 -2.36 8.04 8.27
CA LEU A 167 -1.31 7.66 7.33
C LEU A 167 -1.78 6.44 6.54
N ASP A 168 -1.77 6.50 5.20
CA ASP A 168 -2.25 5.41 4.37
C ASP A 168 -1.36 4.16 4.50
N THR A 169 -1.89 2.96 4.25
CA THR A 169 -1.05 1.76 4.26
C THR A 169 -0.20 1.69 2.99
N GLY A 170 1.01 1.15 3.10
CA GLY A 170 1.99 0.95 2.04
C GLY A 170 3.33 1.60 2.33
N TYR A 171 4.11 1.85 1.27
CA TYR A 171 5.44 2.45 1.36
C TYR A 171 5.38 3.99 1.29
N HIS A 172 5.91 4.64 2.32
CA HIS A 172 6.11 6.09 2.40
C HIS A 172 7.59 6.41 2.25
N HIS A 173 7.97 6.79 1.04
CA HIS A 173 9.34 7.15 0.70
C HIS A 173 9.76 8.45 1.43
N ASN A 174 10.90 8.39 2.13
CA ASN A 174 11.53 9.54 2.80
C ASN A 174 10.59 10.33 3.72
N LEU A 175 9.72 9.65 4.48
CA LEU A 175 8.69 10.30 5.28
C LEU A 175 9.26 11.18 6.40
N TRP A 176 10.30 10.72 7.11
CA TRP A 176 10.77 11.38 8.33
C TRP A 176 12.27 11.62 8.38
N GLN A 177 12.68 12.71 9.01
CA GLN A 177 14.07 12.96 9.41
C GLN A 177 14.15 13.08 10.93
N VAL A 178 15.32 12.84 11.52
CA VAL A 178 15.53 13.18 12.94
C VAL A 178 15.32 14.69 13.12
N GLY A 179 14.44 15.04 14.04
CA GLY A 179 13.90 16.37 14.24
C GLY A 179 13.31 16.54 15.62
N GLN A 180 12.32 17.43 15.74
CA GLN A 180 11.70 17.77 17.02
C GLN A 180 10.19 17.58 16.94
N HIS A 181 9.60 17.05 18.02
CA HIS A 181 8.17 17.02 18.26
C HIS A 181 7.90 17.67 19.61
N ARG A 182 7.27 18.87 19.63
CA ARG A 182 6.85 19.57 20.86
C ARG A 182 7.94 19.65 21.95
N GLY A 183 9.18 19.94 21.54
CA GLY A 183 10.31 20.20 22.45
C GLY A 183 11.18 18.99 22.82
N TYR A 184 11.00 17.84 22.17
CA TYR A 184 11.92 16.70 22.30
C TYR A 184 12.24 16.07 20.93
N GLU A 185 13.35 15.33 20.86
CA GLU A 185 13.82 14.69 19.63
C GLU A 185 12.86 13.58 19.17
N ALA A 186 12.51 13.57 17.89
CA ALA A 186 11.62 12.59 17.28
C ALA A 186 11.89 12.44 15.79
N LEU A 187 11.19 11.52 15.13
CA LEU A 187 11.16 11.45 13.68
C LEU A 187 10.07 12.37 13.14
N ALA A 188 10.49 13.44 12.46
CA ALA A 188 9.62 14.54 12.07
C ALA A 188 9.42 14.64 10.56
N GLN A 189 8.21 14.98 10.14
CA GLN A 189 7.88 15.28 8.74
C GLN A 189 8.39 16.68 8.36
N LYS A 190 9.68 16.78 8.00
CA LYS A 190 10.34 18.04 7.62
C LYS A 190 10.12 18.38 6.14
N GLY A 191 8.86 18.61 5.74
CA GLY A 191 8.49 18.98 4.37
C GLY A 191 8.32 17.82 3.40
N ASN A 192 8.64 16.60 3.85
CA ASN A 192 8.43 15.37 3.10
C ASN A 192 6.94 15.09 2.88
N LEU A 193 6.62 14.40 1.78
CA LEU A 193 5.25 14.09 1.40
C LEU A 193 4.72 12.92 2.24
N ALA A 194 3.58 13.09 2.88
CA ALA A 194 2.84 12.01 3.52
C ALA A 194 1.62 11.67 2.68
N ARG A 195 1.40 10.37 2.41
CA ARG A 195 0.16 9.88 1.81
C ARG A 195 -0.86 9.65 2.91
N LEU A 196 -1.93 10.44 2.93
CA LEU A 196 -2.93 10.46 4.00
C LEU A 196 -4.30 10.09 3.48
N VAL A 197 -5.06 9.33 4.24
CA VAL A 197 -6.51 9.23 4.09
C VAL A 197 -7.13 10.16 5.13
N ARG A 198 -8.08 10.98 4.70
CA ARG A 198 -8.77 11.95 5.54
C ARG A 198 -10.12 11.39 5.94
N ASP A 199 -10.21 10.97 7.20
CA ASP A 199 -11.38 10.30 7.80
C ASP A 199 -12.46 11.35 8.11
N ALA A 200 -13.13 11.81 7.05
CA ALA A 200 -14.13 12.88 7.11
C ALA A 200 -15.47 12.34 7.62
N ASN A 201 -15.75 11.06 7.33
CA ASN A 201 -16.96 10.35 7.75
C ASN A 201 -16.86 9.83 9.21
N ARG A 202 -15.67 9.85 9.82
CA ARG A 202 -15.38 9.45 11.21
C ARG A 202 -15.64 7.97 11.49
N ASP A 203 -15.50 7.12 10.47
CA ASP A 203 -15.73 5.67 10.57
C ASP A 203 -14.49 4.89 10.98
N TYR A 204 -13.36 5.58 11.15
CA TYR A 204 -12.04 5.06 11.47
C TYR A 204 -11.33 4.29 10.36
N LEU A 205 -11.86 4.29 9.15
CA LEU A 205 -11.33 3.50 8.05
C LEU A 205 -10.43 4.35 7.14
N ARG A 206 -9.58 3.65 6.39
CA ARG A 206 -8.80 4.20 5.27
C ARG A 206 -9.53 4.00 3.95
N ASN A 207 -10.78 4.42 3.88
CA ASN A 207 -11.66 4.22 2.71
C ASN A 207 -12.07 5.55 2.03
N ASP A 208 -11.73 6.68 2.63
CA ASP A 208 -11.89 8.01 2.04
C ASP A 208 -10.81 8.31 0.98
N THR A 209 -10.90 9.49 0.37
CA THR A 209 -9.96 9.90 -0.69
C THR A 209 -8.55 10.11 -0.12
N THR A 210 -7.58 9.46 -0.75
CA THR A 210 -6.17 9.68 -0.47
C THR A 210 -5.74 11.09 -0.89
N SER A 211 -5.00 11.75 -0.02
CA SER A 211 -4.39 13.06 -0.19
C SER A 211 -2.88 12.96 0.01
N TYR A 212 -2.12 13.88 -0.57
CA TYR A 212 -0.67 13.91 -0.49
C TYR A 212 -0.25 15.25 0.09
N GLU A 213 0.22 15.22 1.34
CA GLU A 213 0.32 16.45 2.12
C GLU A 213 1.72 16.61 2.71
N ARG A 214 2.23 17.86 2.66
CA ARG A 214 3.51 18.26 3.25
C ARG A 214 3.26 19.12 4.49
N LEU A 215 4.24 19.13 5.41
CA LEU A 215 4.27 20.03 6.57
C LEU A 215 3.03 19.94 7.48
N ARG A 216 2.38 18.76 7.55
CA ARG A 216 1.24 18.53 8.45
C ARG A 216 1.65 18.11 9.85
N GLY A 217 2.94 17.84 10.06
CA GLY A 217 3.45 17.40 11.36
C GLY A 217 3.06 15.97 11.70
N ILE A 218 2.88 15.13 10.67
CA ILE A 218 2.67 13.69 10.81
C ILE A 218 4.00 13.07 11.24
N ASN A 219 4.25 13.01 12.53
CA ASN A 219 5.53 12.60 13.10
C ASN A 219 5.45 11.17 13.65
N LEU A 220 6.60 10.53 13.87
CA LEU A 220 6.72 9.36 14.74
C LEU A 220 7.31 9.82 16.08
N HIS A 221 6.50 9.72 17.14
CA HIS A 221 6.86 10.21 18.47
C HIS A 221 6.38 9.28 19.59
N THR A 222 6.43 9.72 20.85
CA THR A 222 5.98 8.93 22.00
C THR A 222 5.03 9.71 22.91
N THR A 223 4.53 9.02 23.92
CA THR A 223 3.71 9.59 24.99
C THR A 223 4.58 10.30 26.03
N LYS A 224 3.96 10.93 27.04
CA LYS A 224 4.69 11.42 28.21
C LYS A 224 4.69 10.36 29.31
N PRO A 225 5.82 10.16 30.04
CA PRO A 225 5.90 9.19 31.13
C PRO A 225 4.75 9.34 32.13
N GLY A 226 4.00 8.26 32.34
CA GLY A 226 2.89 8.20 33.31
C GLY A 226 1.62 8.97 32.95
N LEU A 227 1.54 9.61 31.77
CA LEU A 227 0.36 10.41 31.37
C LEU A 227 -0.53 9.74 30.32
N ALA A 228 -0.02 8.76 29.57
CA ALA A 228 -0.86 8.02 28.63
C ALA A 228 -1.67 6.95 29.35
N SER A 229 -2.96 6.89 29.02
CA SER A 229 -3.80 5.77 29.42
C SER A 229 -3.40 4.52 28.62
N PRO A 230 -3.30 3.34 29.26
CA PRO A 230 -3.06 2.09 28.55
C PRO A 230 -4.25 1.66 27.67
N ASP A 231 -5.43 2.24 27.91
CA ASP A 231 -6.69 1.82 27.31
C ASP A 231 -7.19 2.76 26.20
N THR A 232 -6.57 3.92 26.00
CA THR A 232 -7.02 4.89 24.97
C THR A 232 -5.86 5.69 24.40
N ILE A 233 -5.86 5.89 23.08
CA ILE A 233 -4.95 6.84 22.42
C ILE A 233 -5.35 8.27 22.80
N GLY A 234 -6.64 8.58 22.82
CA GLY A 234 -7.18 9.87 23.24
C GLY A 234 -6.58 11.04 22.45
N LYS A 235 -5.76 11.86 23.10
CA LYS A 235 -5.13 13.06 22.50
C LYS A 235 -3.69 12.85 22.01
N TRP A 236 -3.21 11.62 21.98
CA TRP A 236 -1.81 11.35 21.66
C TRP A 236 -1.53 11.35 20.16
N SER A 237 -2.52 11.09 19.30
CA SER A 237 -2.34 11.08 17.85
C SER A 237 -3.47 11.80 17.12
N ALA A 238 -3.11 12.80 16.31
CA ALA A 238 -3.97 13.42 15.29
C ALA A 238 -3.63 12.90 13.87
N GLY A 239 -3.11 11.68 13.78
CA GLY A 239 -2.55 11.08 12.57
C GLY A 239 -1.04 10.82 12.63
N CYS A 240 -0.40 11.08 13.77
CA CYS A 240 0.98 10.70 14.02
C CYS A 240 1.09 9.19 14.29
N VAL A 241 2.29 8.64 14.10
CA VAL A 241 2.62 7.31 14.62
C VAL A 241 3.18 7.48 16.03
N VAL A 242 2.64 6.74 17.00
CA VAL A 242 3.00 6.96 18.41
C VAL A 242 3.40 5.66 19.07
N ILE A 243 4.66 5.58 19.50
CA ILE A 243 5.15 4.50 20.37
C ILE A 243 4.68 4.79 21.79
N TYR A 244 3.98 3.84 22.40
CA TYR A 244 3.32 4.01 23.69
C TYR A 244 4.33 4.30 24.82
N SER A 245 5.41 3.52 24.89
CA SER A 245 6.40 3.61 25.98
C SER A 245 7.52 4.60 25.65
N PRO A 246 7.72 5.66 26.46
CA PRO A 246 8.85 6.58 26.27
C PRO A 246 10.22 5.89 26.37
N LYS A 247 10.32 4.83 27.18
CA LYS A 247 11.55 4.04 27.30
C LYS A 247 11.87 3.29 26.01
N GLU A 248 10.87 2.64 25.42
CA GLU A 248 11.04 1.93 24.14
C GLU A 248 11.31 2.92 23.01
N PHE A 249 10.69 4.09 23.05
CA PHE A 249 10.94 5.16 22.08
C PHE A 249 12.38 5.67 22.12
N LEU A 250 12.99 5.81 23.30
CA LEU A 250 14.40 6.18 23.39
C LEU A 250 15.32 5.11 22.78
N GLN A 251 15.02 3.83 23.01
CA GLN A 251 15.74 2.72 22.37
C GLN A 251 15.55 2.73 20.85
N PHE A 252 14.32 3.04 20.39
CA PHE A 252 14.02 3.21 18.97
C PHE A 252 14.87 4.33 18.35
N MET A 253 14.93 5.51 18.98
CA MET A 253 15.74 6.64 18.50
C MET A 253 17.24 6.35 18.53
N GLU A 254 17.72 5.57 19.51
CA GLU A 254 19.10 5.09 19.56
C GLU A 254 19.43 4.20 18.36
N LEU A 255 18.55 3.27 17.99
CA LEU A 255 18.72 2.44 16.79
C LEU A 255 18.68 3.27 15.50
N VAL A 256 17.78 4.26 15.40
CA VAL A 256 17.71 5.19 14.27
C VAL A 256 19.02 5.95 14.09
N LYS A 257 19.54 6.55 15.16
CA LYS A 257 20.79 7.32 15.11
C LYS A 257 22.03 6.44 15.00
N GLY A 258 21.91 5.18 15.41
CA GLY A 258 22.92 4.14 15.23
C GLY A 258 22.91 3.47 13.86
N SER A 259 21.99 3.82 12.96
CA SER A 259 21.94 3.26 11.60
C SER A 259 23.07 3.78 10.71
N SER A 260 23.46 2.97 9.71
CA SER A 260 24.42 3.40 8.70
C SER A 260 23.90 4.59 7.89
N GLN A 261 22.59 4.62 7.58
CA GLN A 261 21.96 5.71 6.84
C GLN A 261 22.13 7.05 7.58
N PHE A 262 21.82 7.10 8.88
CA PHE A 262 21.95 8.33 9.68
C PHE A 262 23.41 8.75 9.92
N ARG A 263 24.30 7.79 10.20
CA ARG A 263 25.72 8.10 10.42
C ARG A 263 26.38 8.66 9.17
N ARG A 264 25.91 8.27 7.99
CA ARG A 264 26.40 8.79 6.72
C ARG A 264 25.84 10.19 6.44
N TYR A 265 24.55 10.40 6.68
CA TYR A 265 23.88 11.68 6.49
C TYR A 265 22.96 11.97 7.70
N SER A 266 23.33 12.95 8.53
CA SER A 266 22.54 13.29 9.73
C SER A 266 21.17 13.90 9.44
N ASP A 267 20.93 14.28 8.19
CA ASP A 267 19.65 14.71 7.65
C ASP A 267 18.98 13.63 6.78
N PHE A 268 19.41 12.37 6.88
CA PHE A 268 18.79 11.27 6.14
C PHE A 268 17.28 11.19 6.42
N ALA A 269 16.49 11.11 5.35
CA ALA A 269 15.06 10.93 5.43
C ALA A 269 14.72 9.43 5.37
N PHE A 270 14.25 8.88 6.48
CA PHE A 270 13.82 7.50 6.60
C PHE A 270 12.47 7.29 5.93
N SER A 271 12.39 6.20 5.19
CA SER A 271 11.13 5.67 4.67
C SER A 271 10.38 4.89 5.76
N PHE A 272 9.06 4.82 5.62
CA PHE A 272 8.20 4.06 6.53
C PHE A 272 7.31 3.11 5.74
N ILE A 273 7.27 1.85 6.14
CA ILE A 273 6.38 0.85 5.56
C ILE A 273 5.26 0.60 6.56
N LEU A 274 4.03 0.97 6.22
CA LEU A 274 2.85 0.64 7.01
C LEU A 274 2.10 -0.51 6.36
N ILE A 275 2.00 -1.64 7.03
CA ILE A 275 1.28 -2.81 6.52
C ILE A 275 0.11 -3.14 7.44
N TRP A 276 -0.98 -3.65 6.87
CA TRP A 276 -1.98 -4.31 7.68
C TRP A 276 -1.47 -5.68 8.11
N SER A 277 -1.71 -6.05 9.37
CA SER A 277 -1.37 -7.38 9.86
C SER A 277 -2.00 -8.48 8.99
N ARG A 278 -3.21 -8.28 8.47
CA ARG A 278 -3.87 -9.21 7.53
C ARG A 278 -3.07 -9.53 6.26
N TRP A 279 -2.11 -8.69 5.87
CA TRP A 279 -1.22 -9.01 4.74
C TRP A 279 -0.17 -10.06 5.07
N LEU A 280 0.07 -10.33 6.36
CA LEU A 280 0.97 -11.36 6.84
C LEU A 280 0.32 -12.75 6.92
N GLU A 281 -1.00 -12.82 6.78
CA GLU A 281 -1.72 -14.07 6.70
C GLU A 281 -1.63 -14.64 5.28
N GLN A 282 -0.86 -15.72 5.12
CA GLN A 282 -0.92 -16.47 3.88
C GLN A 282 -2.28 -17.15 3.75
N THR A 283 -2.96 -16.85 2.66
CA THR A 283 -4.06 -17.67 2.17
C THR A 283 -3.49 -18.55 1.06
N PRO A 284 -3.85 -19.84 0.99
CA PRO A 284 -3.37 -20.69 -0.09
C PRO A 284 -3.74 -20.03 -1.42
N ARG A 285 -2.72 -19.70 -2.23
CA ARG A 285 -2.95 -19.28 -3.62
C ARG A 285 -3.81 -20.36 -4.29
N PRO A 286 -4.92 -20.02 -4.95
CA PRO A 286 -5.51 -20.97 -5.87
C PRO A 286 -4.43 -21.39 -6.87
N ILE A 287 -4.33 -22.69 -7.14
CA ILE A 287 -3.67 -23.14 -8.37
C ILE A 287 -4.56 -22.62 -9.49
N GLU A 288 -4.22 -21.46 -10.06
CA GLU A 288 -4.93 -20.98 -11.24
C GLU A 288 -4.66 -21.92 -12.40
N PRO A 289 -5.67 -22.23 -13.24
CA PRO A 289 -5.41 -22.90 -14.51
C PRO A 289 -4.48 -22.01 -15.33
N VAL A 290 -3.35 -22.57 -15.75
CA VAL A 290 -2.41 -21.92 -16.68
C VAL A 290 -3.20 -21.44 -17.90
N PRO A 291 -3.25 -20.11 -18.17
CA PRO A 291 -3.91 -19.62 -19.36
C PRO A 291 -3.22 -20.22 -20.59
N THR A 292 -4.02 -20.77 -21.50
CA THR A 292 -3.56 -21.08 -22.84
C THR A 292 -3.14 -19.77 -23.50
N VAL A 293 -1.85 -19.63 -23.79
CA VAL A 293 -1.24 -18.44 -24.39
C VAL A 293 -1.92 -18.16 -25.73
N SER A 294 -2.54 -17.00 -25.88
CA SER A 294 -2.99 -16.49 -27.17
C SER A 294 -1.88 -15.64 -27.79
N ASP A 295 -1.75 -15.67 -29.12
CA ASP A 295 -0.76 -14.88 -29.87
C ASP A 295 -0.84 -13.37 -29.58
N ASP A 296 -1.99 -12.88 -29.09
CA ASP A 296 -2.20 -11.46 -28.78
C ASP A 296 -1.54 -11.02 -27.45
N TYR A 297 -1.36 -11.96 -26.51
CA TYR A 297 -0.79 -11.69 -25.19
C TYR A 297 0.72 -11.45 -25.24
N ASP A 298 1.45 -12.26 -26.02
CA ASP A 298 2.90 -12.07 -26.20
C ASP A 298 3.21 -10.75 -26.92
N VAL A 299 2.35 -10.34 -27.85
CA VAL A 299 2.48 -9.05 -28.56
C VAL A 299 2.13 -7.87 -27.63
N ASP A 300 1.16 -8.01 -26.73
CA ASP A 300 0.87 -6.98 -25.71
C ASP A 300 2.03 -6.81 -24.72
N ILE A 301 2.69 -7.90 -24.32
CA ILE A 301 3.91 -7.84 -23.51
C ILE A 301 5.02 -7.09 -24.26
N ASP A 302 5.28 -7.43 -25.52
CA ASP A 302 6.35 -6.78 -26.31
C ASP A 302 6.09 -5.29 -26.51
N VAL A 303 4.85 -4.91 -26.88
CA VAL A 303 4.46 -3.49 -27.05
C VAL A 303 4.55 -2.72 -25.74
N LEU A 304 4.10 -3.29 -24.63
CA LEU A 304 4.23 -2.67 -23.32
C LEU A 304 5.71 -2.53 -22.92
N ALA A 305 6.53 -3.56 -23.12
CA ALA A 305 7.96 -3.54 -22.82
C ALA A 305 8.71 -2.46 -23.59
N ARG A 306 8.40 -2.31 -24.89
CA ARG A 306 8.93 -1.24 -25.75
C ARG A 306 8.53 0.13 -25.25
N THR A 307 7.27 0.30 -24.83
CA THR A 307 6.78 1.55 -24.25
C THR A 307 7.53 1.89 -22.96
N ILE A 308 7.65 0.95 -22.02
CA ILE A 308 8.41 1.13 -20.77
C ILE A 308 9.87 1.50 -21.08
N TRP A 309 10.50 0.84 -22.05
CA TRP A 309 11.87 1.15 -22.45
C TRP A 309 12.00 2.54 -23.09
N GLY A 310 11.04 2.95 -23.92
CA GLY A 310 11.01 4.27 -24.53
C GLY A 310 10.91 5.40 -23.50
N GLU A 311 10.01 5.24 -22.52
CA GLU A 311 9.69 6.28 -21.53
C GLU A 311 10.62 6.25 -20.30
N ALA A 312 11.13 5.08 -19.91
CA ALA A 312 11.76 4.87 -18.60
C ALA A 312 13.03 3.99 -18.63
N ARG A 313 13.72 3.80 -19.77
CA ARG A 313 14.96 2.97 -19.80
C ARG A 313 16.05 3.41 -18.81
N GLY A 314 16.16 4.71 -18.53
CA GLY A 314 17.14 5.26 -17.58
C GLY A 314 16.68 5.24 -16.11
N GLU A 315 15.42 4.86 -15.86
CA GLU A 315 14.86 4.82 -14.51
C GLU A 315 15.22 3.51 -13.80
N LYS A 316 15.17 3.54 -12.46
CA LYS A 316 15.17 2.32 -11.66
C LYS A 316 13.92 1.49 -11.95
N ARG A 317 13.95 0.21 -11.57
CA ARG A 317 12.84 -0.75 -11.72
C ARG A 317 11.47 -0.18 -11.31
N LEU A 318 11.40 0.55 -10.20
CA LEU A 318 10.16 1.17 -9.72
C LEU A 318 9.57 2.20 -10.71
N GLY A 319 10.40 3.01 -11.36
CA GLY A 319 9.96 3.97 -12.38
C GLY A 319 9.48 3.31 -13.66
N LYS A 320 10.13 2.21 -14.07
CA LYS A 320 9.67 1.36 -15.19
C LYS A 320 8.32 0.70 -14.89
N THR A 321 8.16 0.16 -13.69
CA THR A 321 6.89 -0.38 -13.21
C THR A 321 5.79 0.68 -13.18
N ALA A 322 6.11 1.90 -12.76
CA ALA A 322 5.15 3.00 -12.70
C ALA A 322 4.57 3.35 -14.08
N VAL A 323 5.40 3.42 -15.13
CA VAL A 323 4.94 3.64 -16.51
C VAL A 323 4.04 2.49 -17.00
N ALA A 324 4.42 1.24 -16.70
CA ALA A 324 3.63 0.07 -17.07
C ALA A 324 2.22 0.12 -16.49
N TRP A 325 2.11 0.56 -15.22
CA TRP A 325 0.83 0.71 -14.54
C TRP A 325 -0.04 1.83 -15.07
N VAL A 326 0.56 2.95 -15.52
CA VAL A 326 -0.20 4.00 -16.22
C VAL A 326 -0.91 3.43 -17.46
N VAL A 327 -0.23 2.61 -18.27
CA VAL A 327 -0.84 1.96 -19.44
C VAL A 327 -2.00 1.06 -19.04
N ARG A 328 -1.78 0.20 -18.03
CA ARG A 328 -2.80 -0.73 -17.52
C ARG A 328 -4.02 0.02 -16.96
N ASN A 329 -3.79 1.09 -16.21
CA ASN A 329 -4.83 1.96 -15.65
C ASN A 329 -5.66 2.61 -16.76
N ARG A 330 -5.03 3.16 -17.80
CA ARG A 330 -5.74 3.70 -18.98
C ARG A 330 -6.61 2.66 -19.67
N ALA A 331 -6.07 1.48 -19.96
CA ALA A 331 -6.82 0.41 -20.63
C ALA A 331 -8.04 -0.05 -19.80
N SER A 332 -7.87 -0.24 -18.50
CA SER A 332 -8.94 -0.63 -17.59
C SER A 332 -10.05 0.43 -17.40
N ARG A 333 -9.76 1.70 -17.70
CA ARG A 333 -10.72 2.82 -17.59
C ARG A 333 -11.39 3.14 -18.92
N SER A 334 -11.07 2.43 -19.99
CA SER A 334 -11.69 2.64 -21.30
C SER A 334 -13.23 2.56 -21.24
N PRO A 335 -13.98 3.43 -21.95
CA PRO A 335 -13.51 4.47 -22.87
C PRO A 335 -13.39 5.87 -22.20
N SER A 336 -12.89 5.96 -20.97
CA SER A 336 -12.67 7.25 -20.32
C SER A 336 -11.49 8.00 -20.95
N TYR A 337 -11.59 9.32 -21.07
CA TYR A 337 -10.54 10.18 -21.64
C TYR A 337 -10.12 9.80 -23.09
N GLY A 338 -10.96 9.05 -23.81
CA GLY A 338 -10.68 8.59 -25.17
C GLY A 338 -9.63 7.48 -25.25
N TRP A 339 -9.30 6.80 -24.14
CA TRP A 339 -8.39 5.66 -24.17
C TRP A 339 -9.07 4.41 -24.74
N PRO A 340 -8.36 3.63 -25.56
CA PRO A 340 -8.84 2.34 -26.05
C PRO A 340 -8.73 1.24 -24.97
N PRO A 341 -9.44 0.11 -25.13
CA PRO A 341 -9.58 -0.90 -24.08
C PRO A 341 -8.40 -1.89 -23.96
N THR A 342 -7.45 -1.88 -24.88
CA THR A 342 -6.34 -2.84 -24.90
C THR A 342 -4.98 -2.19 -24.66
N ILE A 343 -4.04 -2.96 -24.10
CA ILE A 343 -2.70 -2.50 -23.76
C ILE A 343 -1.98 -1.98 -25.00
N ARG A 344 -1.97 -2.77 -26.09
CA ARG A 344 -1.37 -2.37 -27.35
C ARG A 344 -1.95 -1.07 -27.90
N GLN A 345 -3.28 -0.96 -27.90
CA GLN A 345 -3.92 0.25 -28.44
C GLN A 345 -3.61 1.47 -27.58
N VAL A 346 -3.52 1.36 -26.25
CA VAL A 346 -3.13 2.47 -25.38
C VAL A 346 -1.69 2.90 -25.66
N CYS A 347 -0.75 1.95 -25.75
CA CYS A 347 0.65 2.22 -26.05
C CYS A 347 0.83 2.92 -27.41
N GLN A 348 0.11 2.45 -28.43
CA GLN A 348 0.24 2.92 -29.81
C GLN A 348 -0.76 4.02 -30.17
N GLN A 349 -1.55 4.49 -29.20
CA GLN A 349 -2.48 5.59 -29.44
C GLN A 349 -1.67 6.85 -29.80
N PRO A 350 -2.02 7.53 -30.91
CA PRO A 350 -1.27 8.70 -31.37
C PRO A 350 -1.04 9.72 -30.24
N TRP A 351 0.20 10.18 -30.11
CA TRP A 351 0.62 11.22 -29.16
C TRP A 351 0.56 10.85 -27.66
N GLN A 352 0.17 9.63 -27.27
CA GLN A 352 0.15 9.22 -25.86
C GLN A 352 1.55 8.87 -25.32
N PHE A 353 2.42 8.33 -26.18
CA PHE A 353 3.78 7.93 -25.87
C PHE A 353 4.67 8.30 -27.06
N SER A 354 5.58 9.26 -26.86
CA SER A 354 6.27 9.90 -27.98
C SER A 354 7.13 8.92 -28.76
N CYS A 355 7.68 7.92 -28.07
CA CYS A 355 8.55 6.90 -28.62
C CYS A 355 7.94 6.07 -29.77
N TRP A 356 6.60 6.09 -29.94
CA TRP A 356 5.89 5.42 -31.04
C TRP A 356 5.62 6.32 -32.26
N ASN A 357 5.74 7.64 -32.11
CA ASN A 357 5.41 8.60 -33.18
C ASN A 357 6.43 8.51 -34.33
N GLU A 358 5.97 8.61 -35.58
CA GLU A 358 6.79 8.40 -36.78
C GLU A 358 8.07 9.24 -36.84
N ASN A 359 8.04 10.46 -36.28
CA ASN A 359 9.16 11.40 -36.31
C ASN A 359 10.03 11.38 -35.03
N ASP A 360 9.79 10.47 -34.07
CA ASP A 360 10.58 10.41 -32.84
C ASP A 360 11.94 9.72 -33.11
N PRO A 361 13.08 10.35 -32.79
CA PRO A 361 14.41 9.76 -32.99
C PRO A 361 14.65 8.44 -32.24
N ASN A 362 13.84 8.12 -31.24
CA ASN A 362 13.91 6.86 -30.51
C ASN A 362 13.08 5.74 -31.15
N ARG A 363 12.21 6.03 -32.13
CA ARG A 363 11.32 5.02 -32.71
C ARG A 363 12.08 3.88 -33.37
N ASP A 364 13.10 4.17 -34.17
CA ASP A 364 13.91 3.12 -34.80
C ASP A 364 14.64 2.26 -33.76
N LYS A 365 15.12 2.88 -32.68
CA LYS A 365 15.75 2.15 -31.57
C LYS A 365 14.72 1.27 -30.84
N LEU A 366 13.52 1.81 -30.63
CA LEU A 366 12.41 1.09 -30.00
C LEU A 366 11.93 -0.08 -30.87
N LEU A 367 11.95 0.02 -32.20
CA LEU A 367 11.56 -1.08 -33.10
C LEU A 367 12.63 -2.16 -33.23
N THR A 368 13.91 -1.82 -33.03
CA THR A 368 15.04 -2.75 -33.22
C THR A 368 15.56 -3.38 -31.92
N VAL A 369 15.23 -2.81 -30.76
CA VAL A 369 15.65 -3.35 -29.46
C VAL A 369 15.10 -4.76 -29.23
N ASN A 370 15.91 -5.60 -28.58
CA ASN A 370 15.58 -6.98 -28.24
C ASN A 370 16.22 -7.38 -26.89
N VAL A 371 15.97 -8.61 -26.44
CA VAL A 371 16.34 -9.13 -25.11
C VAL A 371 17.85 -9.22 -24.84
N SER A 372 18.71 -9.00 -25.83
CA SER A 372 20.16 -8.85 -25.61
C SER A 372 20.50 -7.54 -24.88
N ASN A 373 19.64 -6.52 -24.95
CA ASN A 373 19.76 -5.31 -24.15
C ASN A 373 19.20 -5.55 -22.74
N SER A 374 20.01 -5.28 -21.71
CA SER A 374 19.66 -5.51 -20.30
C SER A 374 18.44 -4.71 -19.85
N GLU A 375 18.35 -3.45 -20.27
CA GLU A 375 17.29 -2.53 -19.87
C GLU A 375 15.96 -2.93 -20.51
N PHE A 376 15.98 -3.40 -21.75
CA PHE A 376 14.80 -3.92 -22.44
C PHE A 376 14.36 -5.27 -21.89
N ARG A 377 15.29 -6.16 -21.57
CA ARG A 377 14.99 -7.42 -20.89
C ARG A 377 14.28 -7.18 -19.57
N GLU A 378 14.74 -6.20 -18.79
CA GLU A 378 14.05 -5.78 -17.57
C GLU A 378 12.65 -5.21 -17.85
N SER A 379 12.50 -4.35 -18.87
CA SER A 379 11.18 -3.84 -19.27
C SER A 379 10.22 -4.95 -19.68
N GLN A 380 10.69 -6.00 -20.34
CA GLN A 380 9.89 -7.16 -20.73
C GLN A 380 9.44 -7.98 -19.52
N GLU A 381 10.34 -8.18 -18.55
CA GLU A 381 10.01 -8.84 -17.29
C GLU A 381 8.94 -8.05 -16.52
N ILE A 382 9.09 -6.73 -16.43
CA ILE A 382 8.12 -5.84 -15.77
C ILE A 382 6.78 -5.87 -16.50
N ALA A 383 6.77 -5.73 -17.82
CA ALA A 383 5.54 -5.77 -18.62
C ALA A 383 4.75 -7.05 -18.35
N LYS A 384 5.42 -8.21 -18.44
CA LYS A 384 4.80 -9.51 -18.16
C LYS A 384 4.20 -9.58 -16.76
N LYS A 385 4.99 -9.21 -15.75
CA LYS A 385 4.55 -9.26 -14.35
C LYS A 385 3.40 -8.28 -14.06
N VAL A 386 3.39 -7.09 -14.65
CA VAL A 386 2.30 -6.11 -14.49
C VAL A 386 1.02 -6.61 -15.17
N LEU A 387 1.11 -7.18 -16.37
CA LEU A 387 -0.06 -7.73 -17.07
C LEU A 387 -0.64 -8.97 -16.38
N ASN A 388 0.21 -9.80 -15.75
CA ASN A 388 -0.22 -10.90 -14.90
C ASN A 388 -0.76 -10.49 -13.53
N GLY A 389 -0.68 -9.20 -13.17
CA GLY A 389 -1.04 -8.74 -11.83
C GLY A 389 -0.10 -9.22 -10.73
N GLU A 390 1.13 -9.61 -11.06
CA GLU A 390 2.16 -10.05 -10.12
C GLU A 390 2.88 -8.88 -9.43
N ILE A 391 2.86 -7.68 -10.04
CA ILE A 391 3.44 -6.45 -9.49
C ILE A 391 2.30 -5.45 -9.24
N PRO A 392 2.08 -4.92 -8.01
CA PRO A 392 1.05 -3.93 -7.71
C PRO A 392 1.39 -2.53 -8.24
N ASP A 393 0.39 -1.65 -8.30
CA ASP A 393 0.53 -0.28 -8.82
C ASP A 393 1.29 0.64 -7.84
N PRO A 394 2.53 1.09 -8.15
CA PRO A 394 3.26 1.99 -7.27
C PRO A 394 2.82 3.46 -7.42
N THR A 395 1.97 3.77 -8.40
CA THR A 395 1.59 5.14 -8.79
C THR A 395 0.33 5.65 -8.14
N ASN A 396 -0.32 4.82 -7.31
CA ASN A 396 -1.61 5.12 -6.68
C ASN A 396 -2.73 5.38 -7.70
N GLY A 397 -2.79 4.56 -8.76
CA GLY A 397 -3.83 4.64 -9.78
C GLY A 397 -3.59 5.75 -10.80
N ALA A 398 -2.35 6.20 -11.00
CA ALA A 398 -2.06 7.27 -11.94
C ALA A 398 -2.42 6.86 -13.37
N ASP A 399 -2.91 7.84 -14.13
CA ASP A 399 -3.23 7.72 -15.56
C ASP A 399 -2.46 8.76 -16.41
N HIS A 400 -1.78 9.70 -15.76
CA HIS A 400 -0.94 10.69 -16.41
C HIS A 400 0.40 10.78 -15.69
N PHE A 401 1.45 11.09 -16.44
CA PHE A 401 2.75 11.43 -15.88
C PHE A 401 3.51 12.34 -16.83
N PHE A 402 4.49 13.07 -16.29
CA PHE A 402 5.50 13.76 -17.09
C PHE A 402 6.82 13.83 -16.32
N ALA A 403 7.92 14.03 -17.03
CA ALA A 403 9.23 14.15 -16.41
C ALA A 403 9.42 15.52 -15.75
N ASN A 404 9.94 15.56 -14.53
CA ASN A 404 10.08 16.78 -13.72
C ASN A 404 11.03 17.84 -14.32
N TYR A 405 11.80 17.48 -15.36
CA TYR A 405 12.69 18.38 -16.08
C TYR A 405 12.06 19.01 -17.33
N ILE A 406 10.83 18.63 -17.71
CA ILE A 406 10.11 19.29 -18.81
C ILE A 406 9.13 20.35 -18.26
N SER A 407 8.76 21.30 -19.11
CA SER A 407 7.76 22.32 -18.76
C SER A 407 6.42 21.66 -18.38
N THR A 408 5.82 22.13 -17.27
CA THR A 408 4.56 21.59 -16.76
C THR A 408 3.47 21.64 -17.83
N PRO A 409 2.94 20.49 -18.26
CA PRO A 409 1.86 20.43 -19.24
C PRO A 409 0.58 21.10 -18.75
N ASP A 410 -0.23 21.60 -19.68
CA ASP A 410 -1.48 22.30 -19.38
C ASP A 410 -2.44 21.46 -18.51
N TRP A 411 -2.52 20.15 -18.77
CA TRP A 411 -3.36 19.23 -18.01
C TRP A 411 -2.89 19.03 -16.55
N ALA A 412 -1.62 19.29 -16.25
CA ALA A 412 -1.04 19.14 -14.92
C ALA A 412 -1.23 20.39 -14.05
N ARG A 413 -1.56 21.55 -14.65
CA ARG A 413 -1.68 22.80 -13.92
C ARG A 413 -2.87 22.76 -12.96
N GLY A 414 -2.60 23.03 -11.68
CA GLY A 414 -3.60 22.99 -10.61
C GLY A 414 -3.99 21.59 -10.15
N GLN A 415 -3.38 20.53 -10.70
CA GLN A 415 -3.63 19.15 -10.30
C GLN A 415 -2.62 18.70 -9.25
N SER A 416 -3.05 17.79 -8.38
CA SER A 416 -2.20 17.22 -7.33
C SER A 416 -1.42 16.02 -7.84
N ILE A 417 -0.12 16.00 -7.53
CA ILE A 417 0.76 14.85 -7.77
C ILE A 417 0.34 13.71 -6.84
N VAL A 418 0.17 12.50 -7.38
CA VAL A 418 -0.19 11.28 -6.62
C VAL A 418 1.00 10.34 -6.40
N ALA A 419 2.07 10.48 -7.16
CA ALA A 419 3.35 9.82 -6.88
C ALA A 419 4.50 10.59 -7.55
N GLU A 420 5.68 10.55 -6.93
CA GLU A 420 6.94 11.03 -7.51
C GLU A 420 7.92 9.85 -7.46
N ILE A 421 8.23 9.29 -8.62
CA ILE A 421 9.05 8.08 -8.74
C ILE A 421 10.13 8.35 -9.77
N GLY A 422 11.37 8.37 -9.28
CA GLY A 422 12.53 8.76 -10.09
C GLY A 422 12.36 10.18 -10.63
N VAL A 423 12.42 10.36 -11.95
CA VAL A 423 12.24 11.68 -12.57
C VAL A 423 10.79 12.00 -12.95
N HIS A 424 9.85 11.08 -12.72
CA HIS A 424 8.47 11.25 -13.16
C HIS A 424 7.54 11.72 -12.03
N LEU A 425 6.69 12.69 -12.37
CA LEU A 425 5.56 13.13 -11.55
C LEU A 425 4.29 12.51 -12.10
N PHE A 426 3.57 11.78 -11.26
CA PHE A 426 2.37 11.02 -11.62
C PHE A 426 1.11 11.72 -11.12
N TYR A 427 0.04 11.63 -11.90
CA TYR A 427 -1.25 12.27 -11.66
C TYR A 427 -2.38 11.27 -11.94
N ARG A 428 -3.49 11.42 -11.21
CA ARG A 428 -4.75 10.72 -11.47
C ARG A 428 -5.82 11.76 -11.77
N LEU A 429 -6.20 11.86 -13.05
CA LEU A 429 -7.14 12.89 -13.52
C LEU A 429 -8.53 12.35 -13.83
N VAL A 430 -8.67 11.02 -13.90
CA VAL A 430 -9.91 10.32 -14.22
C VAL A 430 -10.37 9.47 -13.05
#